data_AF-A0AAU1DC17-F1
#
_entry.id   AF-A0AAU1DC17-F1
#
_cell.length_a   1.000
_cell.length_b   1.000
_cell.length_c   1.000
_cell.angle_alpha   90.00
_cell.angle_beta   90.00
_cell.angle_gamma   90.00
#
_symmetry.space_group_name_H-M   'P 1'
#
loop_
_entity.id
_entity.type
_entity.pdbx_description
1 polymer ?
#
loop_
_entity_poly.entity_id
_entity_poly.type
_entity_poly.pdbx_seq_one_letter_code
_entity_poly.pdbx_strand_id
1 'polypeptide(L)' 'MPENTGPMAAEHRAEDATVQTAYTGFIRHTQACAECRTGGMDCADASELRRVYRAAKRRAGEAR' A
#
# COMPACT_ATOMS: atom_id res chain seq x y z
N MET A 1 -34.13 -0.33 0.92
CA MET A 1 -32.85 -0.64 0.25
C MET A 1 -32.01 -1.39 1.27
N PRO A 2 -31.98 -2.73 1.30
CA PRO A 2 -30.99 -3.40 2.13
C PRO A 2 -29.64 -3.22 1.43
N GLU A 3 -28.78 -2.43 2.05
CA GLU A 3 -27.40 -2.28 1.65
C GLU A 3 -26.74 -3.66 1.53
N ASN A 4 -26.44 -4.08 0.30
CA ASN A 4 -25.67 -5.30 0.01
C ASN A 4 -24.20 -5.10 0.41
N THR A 5 -23.97 -4.82 1.69
CA THR A 5 -22.65 -4.78 2.30
C THR A 5 -22.32 -6.20 2.77
N GLY A 6 -22.28 -7.14 1.83
CA GLY A 6 -21.89 -8.53 2.11
C GLY A 6 -20.44 -8.63 2.58
N PRO A 7 -20.01 -9.77 3.14
CA PRO A 7 -18.63 -10.01 3.61
C PRO A 7 -17.59 -9.64 2.54
N MET A 8 -17.83 -9.97 1.27
CA MET A 8 -16.94 -9.59 0.16
C MET A 8 -16.75 -8.08 0.01
N ALA A 9 -17.79 -7.27 0.24
CA ALA A 9 -17.68 -5.80 0.19
C ALA A 9 -16.90 -5.24 1.39
N ALA A 10 -16.84 -5.95 2.51
CA ALA A 10 -16.01 -5.61 3.66
C ALA A 10 -14.55 -6.05 3.45
N GLU A 11 -14.33 -7.23 2.88
CA GLU A 11 -13.01 -7.77 2.53
C GLU A 11 -12.30 -6.87 1.51
N HIS A 12 -12.96 -6.51 0.40
CA HIS A 12 -12.38 -5.58 -0.58
C HIS A 12 -12.00 -4.22 0.03
N ARG A 13 -12.84 -3.66 0.93
CA ARG A 13 -12.51 -2.40 1.61
C ARG A 13 -11.29 -2.54 2.53
N ALA A 14 -11.13 -3.69 3.20
CA ALA A 14 -9.98 -3.95 4.04
C ALA A 14 -8.69 -4.11 3.21
N GLU A 15 -8.78 -4.74 2.04
CA GLU A 15 -7.66 -4.87 1.10
C GLU A 15 -7.24 -3.51 0.52
N ASP A 16 -8.20 -2.70 0.07
CA ASP A 16 -7.95 -1.33 -0.40
C ASP A 16 -7.34 -0.45 0.71
N ALA A 17 -7.82 -0.57 1.95
CA ALA A 17 -7.24 0.14 3.09
C ALA A 17 -5.80 -0.31 3.38
N THR A 18 -5.50 -1.59 3.22
CA THR A 18 -4.15 -2.15 3.39
C THR A 18 -3.19 -1.62 2.31
N VAL A 19 -3.63 -1.60 1.04
CA VAL A 19 -2.88 -1.03 -0.08
C VAL A 19 -2.58 0.45 0.17
N GLN A 20 -3.59 1.21 0.58
CA GLN A 20 -3.47 2.64 0.82
C GLN A 20 -2.55 2.96 2.01
N THR A 21 -2.62 2.16 3.07
CA THR A 21 -1.73 2.29 4.23
C THR A 21 -0.27 2.03 3.84
N ALA A 22 -0.01 0.93 3.12
CA ALA A 22 1.34 0.61 2.66
C ALA A 22 1.91 1.67 1.71
N TYR A 23 1.08 2.20 0.81
CA TYR A 23 1.47 3.28 -0.09
C TYR A 23 1.80 4.57 0.67
N THR A 24 0.95 4.95 1.62
CA THR A 24 1.17 6.16 2.44
C THR A 24 2.45 6.05 3.26
N GLY A 25 2.74 4.86 3.82
CA GLY A 25 3.99 4.59 4.53
C GLY A 25 5.22 4.77 3.65
N PHE A 26 5.21 4.18 2.45
CA PHE A 26 6.28 4.35 1.45
C PHE A 26 6.51 5.83 1.10
N ILE A 27 5.45 6.56 0.76
CA ILE A 27 5.53 7.97 0.36
C ILE A 27 5.98 8.88 1.51
N ARG A 28 5.57 8.62 2.75
CA ARG A 28 6.06 9.37 3.91
C ARG A 28 7.54 9.14 4.14
N HIS A 29 7.99 7.89 4.02
CA HIS A 29 9.40 7.56 4.18
C HIS A 29 10.27 8.25 3.10
N THR A 30 9.90 8.16 1.82
CA THR A 30 10.70 8.78 0.75
C THR A 30 10.73 10.30 0.83
N GLN A 31 9.69 10.94 1.37
CA GLN A 31 9.70 12.39 1.63
C GLN A 31 10.54 12.79 2.85
N ALA A 32 10.59 11.97 3.90
CA ALA A 32 11.35 12.28 5.11
C ALA A 32 12.83 11.92 4.98
N CYS A 33 13.14 10.84 4.27
CA CYS A 33 14.50 10.33 4.11
C CYS A 33 15.33 11.23 3.19
N ALA A 34 16.43 11.78 3.71
CA ALA A 34 17.32 12.65 2.94
C ALA A 34 17.97 11.88 1.77
N GLU A 35 18.43 10.65 2.01
CA GLU A 35 19.04 9.79 0.98
C GLU A 35 18.10 9.58 -0.21
N CYS A 36 16.84 9.22 0.05
CA CYS A 36 15.84 9.03 -0.99
C CYS A 36 15.58 10.32 -1.78
N ARG A 37 15.54 11.47 -1.11
CA ARG A 37 15.29 12.77 -1.75
C ARG A 37 16.45 13.27 -2.59
N THR A 38 17.68 13.08 -2.14
CA THR A 38 18.88 13.62 -2.81
C THR A 38 19.49 12.64 -3.80
N GLY A 39 19.42 11.34 -3.50
CA GLY A 39 20.01 10.28 -4.31
C GLY A 39 19.14 9.83 -5.49
N GLY A 40 17.85 10.20 -5.52
CA GLY A 40 16.92 9.78 -6.58
C GLY A 40 16.68 8.27 -6.63
N MET A 41 17.08 7.53 -5.59
CA MET A 41 16.95 6.09 -5.48
C MET A 41 16.36 5.72 -4.12
N ASP A 42 15.52 4.67 -4.10
CA ASP A 42 14.96 4.13 -2.87
C ASP A 42 16.08 3.51 -2.01
N CYS A 43 16.26 3.99 -0.78
CA CYS A 43 17.12 3.33 0.22
C CYS A 43 16.59 1.92 0.56
N ALA A 44 17.31 1.17 1.39
CA ALA A 44 16.89 -0.19 1.79
C ALA A 44 15.48 -0.23 2.41
N ASP A 45 15.17 0.71 3.31
CA ASP A 45 13.85 0.82 3.95
C ASP A 45 12.75 1.19 2.95
N ALA A 46 13.01 2.18 2.08
CA ALA A 46 12.09 2.56 1.03
C ALA A 46 11.81 1.40 0.06
N SER A 47 12.85 0.62 -0.27
CA SER A 47 12.74 -0.58 -1.09
C SER A 47 11.88 -1.66 -0.44
N GLU A 48 12.01 -1.86 0.87
CA GLU A 48 11.18 -2.79 1.63
C GLU A 48 9.71 -2.33 1.68
N LEU A 49 9.46 -1.05 2.00
CA LEU A 49 8.12 -0.47 1.98
C LEU A 49 7.45 -0.59 0.60
N ARG A 50 8.21 -0.39 -0.47
CA ARG A 50 7.75 -0.58 -1.85
C ARG A 50 7.41 -2.04 -2.15
N ARG A 51 8.17 -3.00 -1.63
CA ARG A 51 7.86 -4.44 -1.74
C ARG A 51 6.56 -4.77 -1.01
N VAL A 52 6.36 -4.26 0.20
CA VAL A 52 5.12 -4.44 0.98
C VAL A 52 3.91 -3.88 0.23
N TYR A 53 4.00 -2.65 -0.29
CA TYR A 53 2.95 -2.06 -1.13
C TYR A 53 2.63 -2.91 -2.36
N ARG A 54 3.65 -3.40 -3.08
CA ARG A 54 3.44 -4.27 -4.25
C ARG A 54 2.79 -5.61 -3.87
N ALA A 55 3.16 -6.18 -2.73
CA ALA A 55 2.54 -7.40 -2.23
C ALA A 55 1.07 -7.17 -1.88
N ALA A 56 0.74 -6.06 -1.21
CA ALA A 56 -0.64 -5.68 -0.92
C ALA A 56 -1.47 -5.50 -2.22
N LYS A 57 -0.92 -4.82 -3.23
CA LYS A 57 -1.60 -4.67 -4.54
C LYS A 57 -1.85 -5.98 -5.26
N ARG A 58 -0.91 -6.93 -5.19
CA ARG A 58 -1.11 -8.26 -5.80
C ARG A 58 -2.25 -9.00 -5.13
N ARG A 59 -2.26 -9.04 -3.79
CA ARG A 59 -3.34 -9.68 -3.02
C ARG A 59 -4.71 -9.09 -3.34
N ALA A 60 -4.84 -7.76 -3.34
CA ALA A 60 -6.07 -7.07 -3.70
C ALA A 60 -6.49 -7.27 -5.17
N GLY A 61 -5.53 -7.52 -6.07
CA GLY A 61 -5.79 -7.81 -7.49
C GLY A 61 -6.15 -9.27 -7.76
N GLU A 62 -5.63 -10.22 -6.97
CA GLU A 62 -5.99 -11.65 -7.00
C GLU A 62 -7.36 -11.91 -6.38
N ALA A 63 -7.84 -11.01 -5.51
CA ALA A 63 -9.16 -11.09 -4.88
C ALA A 63 -10.31 -10.56 -5.76
N ARG A 64 -10.02 -10.06 -6.98
CA ARG A 64 -10.99 -9.44 -7.91
C ARG A 64 -11.44 -10.35 -9.03
#